data_AF-A0A3M1APM5-F1
#
_entry.id   AF-A0A3M1APM5-F1
#
_cell.length_a   1.000
_cell.length_b   1.000
_cell.length_c   1.000
_cell.angle_alpha   90.00
_cell.angle_beta   90.00
_cell.angle_gamma   90.00
#
_symmetry.space_group_name_H-M   'P 1'
#
loop_
_entity.id
_entity.type
_entity.pdbx_description
1 polymer ?
#
loop_
_entity_poly.entity_id
_entity_poly.type
_entity_poly.pdbx_seq_one_letter_code
_entity_poly.pdbx_strand_id
1 'polypeptide(L)'
;LYENPNPVFGADANSDANLGRFSFTGKEEDKYKFKVPQLYNLADSPFYGHGASFTSIREVVEYKNKAQKENPAVPDSYLAEEFKPLNLSQGEIDDLTAFLTNALRDPNLIRYQPLSVRSGHCIPNNDEQSKIDLGCN
;
A
#
# COMPACT_ATOMS: atom_id res chain seq x y z
N LEU A 1 5.86 3.83 -9.53
CA LEU A 1 6.46 4.72 -8.50
C LEU A 1 6.82 6.06 -9.13
N TYR A 2 7.73 6.09 -10.10
CA TYR A 2 8.09 7.33 -10.83
C TYR A 2 7.01 7.81 -11.82
N GLU A 3 6.10 6.92 -12.23
CA GLU A 3 5.00 7.24 -13.16
C GLU A 3 3.80 7.91 -12.47
N ASN A 4 3.87 8.09 -11.15
CA ASN A 4 2.84 8.81 -10.40
C ASN A 4 2.90 10.30 -10.76
N PRO A 5 1.77 10.94 -11.12
CA PRO A 5 1.76 12.38 -11.39
C PRO A 5 2.11 13.22 -10.15
N ASN A 6 1.92 12.68 -8.94
CA ASN A 6 2.32 13.32 -7.70
C ASN A 6 3.79 13.01 -7.36
N PRO A 7 4.55 13.97 -6.81
CA PRO A 7 5.92 13.73 -6.40
C PRO A 7 6.02 12.60 -5.37
N VAL A 8 6.81 11.56 -5.68
CA VAL A 8 7.13 10.46 -4.76
C VAL A 8 8.62 10.53 -4.43
N PHE A 9 8.96 10.69 -3.15
CA PHE A 9 10.36 10.74 -2.70
C PHE A 9 11.05 9.39 -2.93
N GLY A 10 12.25 9.42 -3.52
CA GLY A 10 13.06 8.23 -3.77
C GLY A 10 12.57 7.33 -4.92
N ALA A 11 11.62 7.81 -5.73
CA ALA A 11 11.15 7.13 -6.92
C ALA A 11 11.79 7.71 -8.18
N ASP A 12 12.58 6.90 -8.88
CA ASP A 12 13.19 7.22 -10.18
C ASP A 12 12.87 6.13 -11.20
N ALA A 13 12.93 6.46 -12.50
CA ALA A 13 12.73 5.52 -13.59
C ALA A 13 13.73 4.35 -13.55
N ASN A 14 14.96 4.60 -13.11
CA ASN A 14 16.03 3.60 -12.99
C ASN A 14 16.12 2.98 -11.59
N SER A 15 15.13 3.22 -10.72
CA SER A 15 15.13 2.62 -9.38
C SER A 15 14.93 1.11 -9.47
N ASP A 16 15.84 0.34 -8.87
CA ASP A 16 15.72 -1.12 -8.77
C ASP A 16 14.41 -1.56 -8.09
N ALA A 17 13.83 -0.70 -7.23
CA ALA A 17 12.54 -0.96 -6.59
C ALA A 17 11.37 -1.11 -7.58
N ASN A 18 11.53 -0.61 -8.82
CA ASN A 18 10.56 -0.82 -9.91
C ASN A 18 10.51 -2.29 -10.36
N LEU A 19 11.59 -3.06 -10.14
CA LEU A 19 11.69 -4.47 -10.52
C LEU A 19 11.13 -5.42 -9.45
N GLY A 20 10.66 -4.90 -8.31
CA GLY A 20 10.06 -5.69 -7.24
C GLY A 20 11.04 -6.68 -6.61
N ARG A 21 10.62 -7.93 -6.41
CA ARG A 21 11.44 -8.98 -5.76
C ARG A 21 12.76 -9.25 -6.48
N PHE A 22 12.85 -8.99 -7.78
CA PHE A 22 14.10 -9.11 -8.54
C PHE A 22 15.23 -8.28 -7.92
N SER A 23 14.97 -7.08 -7.40
CA SER A 23 16.02 -6.22 -6.83
C SER A 23 16.74 -6.85 -5.64
N PHE A 24 16.11 -7.83 -4.99
CA PHE A 24 16.69 -8.59 -3.87
C PHE A 24 17.27 -9.93 -4.30
N THR A 25 16.68 -10.58 -5.31
CA THR A 25 16.98 -11.97 -5.68
C THR A 25 17.90 -12.11 -6.89
N GLY A 26 17.90 -11.13 -7.80
CA GLY A 26 18.58 -11.18 -9.10
C GLY A 26 18.03 -12.21 -10.08
N LYS A 27 16.90 -12.86 -9.77
CA LYS A 27 16.31 -13.92 -10.58
C LYS A 27 15.26 -13.36 -11.53
N GLU A 28 15.46 -13.54 -12.83
CA GLU A 28 14.57 -13.00 -13.87
C GLU A 28 13.10 -13.34 -13.63
N GLU A 29 12.79 -14.56 -13.19
CA GLU A 29 11.43 -15.00 -12.89
C GLU A 29 10.75 -14.20 -11.76
N ASP A 30 11.50 -13.44 -10.95
CA ASP A 30 11.00 -12.62 -9.84
C ASP A 30 10.79 -11.14 -10.19
N LYS A 31 11.04 -10.74 -11.44
CA LYS A 31 10.74 -9.38 -11.91
C LYS A 31 9.27 -9.03 -11.73
N TYR A 32 9.02 -7.81 -11.26
CA TYR A 32 7.70 -7.21 -11.05
C TYR A 32 6.79 -7.96 -10.06
N LYS A 33 7.32 -8.93 -9.31
CA LYS A 33 6.60 -9.53 -8.18
C LYS A 33 6.75 -8.64 -6.96
N PHE A 34 5.62 -8.29 -6.35
CA PHE A 34 5.58 -7.52 -5.12
C PHE A 34 5.02 -8.36 -3.97
N LYS A 35 5.33 -7.96 -2.73
CA LYS A 35 4.70 -8.56 -1.56
C LYS A 35 3.21 -8.24 -1.59
N VAL A 36 2.36 -9.26 -1.44
CA VAL A 36 0.92 -9.05 -1.26
C VAL A 36 0.70 -8.21 0.01
N PRO A 37 0.06 -7.03 -0.08
CA PRO A 37 -0.23 -6.23 1.09
C PRO A 37 -1.36 -6.86 1.90
N GLN A 38 -1.37 -6.54 3.19
CA GLN A 38 -2.50 -6.85 4.07
C GLN A 38 -3.69 -5.94 3.72
N LEU A 39 -4.93 -6.37 4.03
CA LEU A 39 -6.15 -5.64 3.65
C LEU A 39 -6.85 -4.92 4.83
N TYR A 40 -6.40 -5.11 6.06
CA TYR A 40 -6.93 -4.40 7.22
C TYR A 40 -6.52 -2.93 7.21
N ASN A 41 -7.41 -2.05 7.65
CA ASN A 41 -7.17 -0.61 7.77
C ASN A 41 -6.70 0.07 6.47
N LEU A 42 -7.00 -0.51 5.30
CA LEU A 42 -6.66 0.10 4.02
C LEU A 42 -7.24 1.51 3.90
N ALA A 43 -8.46 1.71 4.43
CA ALA A 43 -9.19 2.96 4.37
C ALA A 43 -8.47 4.15 5.04
N ASP A 44 -7.46 3.91 5.88
CA ASP A 44 -6.68 4.96 6.53
C ASP A 44 -5.49 5.42 5.66
N SER A 45 -5.25 4.82 4.49
CA SER A 45 -4.23 5.23 3.51
C SER A 45 -4.83 6.13 2.41
N PRO A 46 -4.16 7.23 2.03
CA PRO A 46 -4.61 8.10 0.94
C PRO A 46 -4.22 7.61 -0.46
N PHE A 47 -3.37 6.58 -0.57
CA PHE A 47 -2.90 6.03 -1.84
C PHE A 47 -2.72 4.50 -1.77
N TYR A 48 -2.78 3.84 -2.93
CA TYR A 48 -2.74 2.38 -3.06
C TYR A 48 -1.92 1.91 -4.26
N GLY A 49 -1.57 0.62 -4.23
CA GLY A 49 -0.66 0.00 -5.19
C GLY A 49 0.81 0.34 -4.90
N HIS A 50 1.73 -0.44 -5.44
CA HIS A 50 3.17 -0.20 -5.24
C HIS A 50 3.60 1.15 -5.84
N GLY A 51 2.94 1.60 -6.91
CA GLY A 51 3.19 2.91 -7.53
C GLY A 51 2.49 4.09 -6.87
N ALA A 52 1.66 3.87 -5.83
CA ALA A 52 0.78 4.88 -5.24
C ALA A 52 -0.17 5.56 -6.26
N SER A 53 -0.45 4.91 -7.39
CA SER A 53 -1.18 5.46 -8.53
C SER A 53 -2.70 5.49 -8.35
N PHE A 54 -3.23 4.70 -7.42
CA PHE A 54 -4.63 4.71 -7.04
C PHE A 54 -4.84 5.54 -5.78
N THR A 55 -5.96 6.25 -5.71
CA THR A 55 -6.32 7.13 -4.58
C THR A 55 -7.54 6.63 -3.81
N SER A 56 -8.18 5.56 -4.29
CA SER A 56 -9.28 4.91 -3.57
C SER A 56 -9.20 3.38 -3.62
N ILE A 57 -9.75 2.72 -2.60
CA ILE A 57 -9.92 1.26 -2.58
C ILE A 57 -10.75 0.79 -3.78
N ARG A 58 -11.76 1.58 -4.17
CA ARG A 58 -12.62 1.28 -5.30
C ARG A 58 -11.85 1.19 -6.61
N GLU A 59 -10.96 2.13 -6.89
CA GLU A 59 -10.11 2.09 -8.09
C GLU A 59 -9.29 0.80 -8.16
N VAL A 60 -8.77 0.34 -7.01
CA VAL A 60 -8.02 -0.93 -6.93
C VAL A 60 -8.93 -2.12 -7.24
N VAL A 61 -10.15 -2.16 -6.69
CA VAL A 61 -11.13 -3.21 -6.96
C VAL A 61 -11.49 -3.24 -8.44
N GLU A 62 -11.78 -2.08 -9.04
CA GLU A 62 -12.11 -1.96 -10.46
C GLU A 62 -10.93 -2.34 -11.35
N TYR A 63 -9.70 -1.98 -10.98
CA TYR A 63 -8.48 -2.39 -11.67
C TYR A 63 -8.33 -3.91 -11.68
N LYS A 64 -8.53 -4.57 -10.53
CA LYS A 64 -8.48 -6.03 -10.44
C LYS A 64 -9.62 -6.69 -11.21
N ASN A 65 -10.82 -6.12 -11.20
CA ASN A 65 -11.96 -6.63 -11.96
C ASN A 65 -11.76 -6.52 -13.48
N LYS A 66 -11.22 -5.39 -13.96
CA LYS A 66 -10.93 -5.15 -15.40
C LYS A 66 -9.75 -5.98 -15.89
N ALA A 67 -8.78 -6.25 -15.01
CA ALA A 67 -7.55 -6.98 -15.31
C ALA A 67 -6.75 -6.43 -16.50
N GLN A 68 -6.69 -5.11 -16.62
CA GLN A 68 -5.86 -4.42 -17.62
C GLN A 68 -4.61 -3.89 -16.93
N LYS A 69 -3.42 -4.19 -17.46
CA LYS A 69 -2.18 -3.69 -16.88
C LYS A 69 -2.12 -2.16 -16.93
N GLU A 70 -1.70 -1.55 -15.84
CA GLU A 70 -1.53 -0.09 -15.76
C GLU A 70 -0.23 0.37 -16.41
N ASN A 71 0.87 -0.37 -16.17
CA ASN A 71 2.18 -0.06 -16.74
C ASN A 71 2.39 -0.85 -18.05
N PRO A 72 2.42 -0.18 -19.22
CA PRO A 72 2.60 -0.86 -20.50
C PRO A 72 4.01 -1.41 -20.72
N ALA A 73 5.02 -0.90 -20.00
CA ALA A 73 6.40 -1.35 -20.08
C ALA A 73 6.62 -2.73 -19.43
N VAL A 74 5.69 -3.20 -18.58
CA VAL A 74 5.73 -4.55 -18.03
C VAL A 74 5.27 -5.55 -19.12
N PRO A 75 6.11 -6.52 -19.53
CA PRO A 75 5.71 -7.55 -20.47
C PRO A 75 4.59 -8.44 -19.91
N ASP A 76 3.67 -8.87 -20.77
CA ASP A 76 2.50 -9.67 -20.36
C ASP A 76 2.90 -11.03 -19.76
N SER A 77 4.08 -11.56 -20.13
CA SER A 77 4.65 -12.79 -19.55
C SER A 77 4.98 -12.70 -18.06
N TYR A 78 5.05 -11.48 -17.50
CA TYR A 78 5.26 -11.26 -16.07
C TYR A 78 3.96 -11.00 -15.30
N LEU A 79 2.81 -10.94 -15.99
CA LEU A 79 1.52 -10.86 -15.32
C LEU A 79 1.18 -12.22 -14.70
N ALA A 80 0.53 -12.18 -13.54
CA ALA A 80 0.03 -13.37 -12.89
C ALA A 80 -1.06 -14.02 -13.76
N GLU A 81 -1.08 -15.35 -13.83
CA GLU A 81 -2.07 -16.10 -14.62
C GLU A 81 -3.51 -15.83 -14.16
N GLU A 82 -3.66 -15.49 -12.88
CA GLU A 82 -4.94 -15.15 -12.26
C GLU A 82 -5.41 -13.72 -12.56
N PHE A 83 -4.57 -12.87 -13.16
CA PHE A 83 -4.93 -11.50 -13.53
C PHE A 83 -5.76 -11.47 -14.81
N LYS A 84 -7.03 -11.88 -14.68
CA LYS A 84 -8.02 -11.97 -15.76
C LYS A 84 -9.33 -11.28 -15.34
N PRO A 85 -10.16 -10.82 -16.31
CA PRO A 85 -11.40 -10.14 -15.97
C PRO A 85 -12.30 -11.01 -15.11
N LEU A 86 -12.83 -10.44 -14.02
CA LEU A 86 -13.69 -11.17 -13.07
C LEU A 86 -15.17 -11.03 -13.42
N ASN A 87 -15.52 -10.07 -14.28
CA ASN A 87 -16.89 -9.77 -14.71
C ASN A 87 -17.86 -9.50 -13.55
N LEU A 88 -17.35 -8.86 -12.48
CA LEU A 88 -18.18 -8.45 -11.36
C LEU A 88 -19.18 -7.39 -11.81
N SER A 89 -20.41 -7.54 -11.35
CA SER A 89 -21.46 -6.53 -11.47
C SER A 89 -21.12 -5.29 -10.65
N GLN A 90 -21.85 -4.20 -10.92
CA GLN A 90 -21.65 -2.97 -10.16
C GLN A 90 -21.95 -3.17 -8.66
N GLY A 91 -22.98 -3.94 -8.32
CA GLY A 91 -23.30 -4.25 -6.94
C GLY A 91 -22.20 -5.04 -6.24
N GLU A 92 -21.59 -6.03 -6.90
CA GLU A 92 -20.48 -6.79 -6.30
C GLU A 92 -19.23 -5.93 -6.08
N ILE A 93 -18.95 -4.98 -6.98
CA ILE A 93 -17.86 -4.01 -6.78
C ILE A 93 -18.16 -3.10 -5.59
N ASP A 94 -19.40 -2.66 -5.44
CA ASP A 94 -19.85 -1.82 -4.33
C ASP A 94 -19.72 -2.57 -3.01
N ASP A 95 -20.19 -3.82 -2.96
CA ASP A 95 -20.13 -4.69 -1.79
C ASP A 95 -18.69 -5.02 -1.37
N LEU A 96 -17.82 -5.36 -2.32
CA LEU A 96 -16.39 -5.59 -2.04
C LEU A 96 -15.71 -4.33 -1.52
N THR A 97 -15.99 -3.18 -2.14
CA THR A 97 -15.45 -1.89 -1.69
C THR A 97 -15.92 -1.58 -0.27
N ALA A 98 -17.20 -1.79 0.04
CA ALA A 98 -17.75 -1.58 1.37
C ALA A 98 -17.13 -2.52 2.41
N PHE A 99 -16.93 -3.80 2.07
CA PHE A 99 -16.28 -4.77 2.94
C PHE A 99 -14.83 -4.36 3.27
N LEU A 100 -14.03 -4.04 2.25
CA LEU A 100 -12.63 -3.61 2.41
C LEU A 100 -12.50 -2.30 3.18
N THR A 101 -13.43 -1.37 2.99
CA THR A 101 -13.39 -0.04 3.60
C THR A 101 -13.87 -0.04 5.04
N ASN A 102 -14.91 -0.82 5.34
CA ASN A 102 -15.62 -0.74 6.62
C ASN A 102 -15.40 -1.98 7.50
N ALA A 103 -15.59 -3.18 6.96
CA ALA A 103 -15.56 -4.40 7.75
C ALA A 103 -14.14 -4.80 8.16
N LEU A 104 -13.13 -4.43 7.35
CA LEU A 104 -11.71 -4.65 7.67
C LEU A 104 -11.03 -3.45 8.33
N ARG A 105 -11.79 -2.42 8.71
CA ARG A 105 -11.26 -1.23 9.37
C ARG A 105 -11.52 -1.30 10.87
N ASP A 106 -10.45 -1.11 11.61
CA ASP A 106 -10.47 -0.86 13.04
C ASP A 106 -10.40 0.65 13.30
N PRO A 107 -11.51 1.30 13.70
CA PRO A 107 -11.55 2.75 13.89
C PRO A 107 -10.83 3.23 15.16
N ASN A 108 -10.33 2.34 16.01
CA ASN A 108 -9.71 2.70 17.29
C ASN A 108 -8.34 2.04 17.51
N LEU A 109 -7.44 2.18 16.55
CA LEU A 109 -6.06 1.68 16.70
C LEU A 109 -5.31 2.34 17.89
N ILE A 110 -5.72 3.54 18.29
CA ILE A 110 -5.13 4.27 19.43
C ILE A 110 -5.21 3.45 20.73
N ARG A 111 -6.19 2.55 20.89
CA ARG A 111 -6.27 1.69 22.09
C ARG A 111 -5.06 0.78 22.29
N TYR A 112 -4.26 0.53 21.24
CA TYR A 112 -3.02 -0.25 21.32
C TYR A 112 -1.78 0.60 21.59
N GLN A 113 -1.91 1.93 21.58
CA GLN A 113 -0.84 2.83 21.97
C GLN A 113 -0.65 2.76 23.50
N PRO A 114 0.57 2.50 23.98
CA PRO A 114 0.83 2.49 25.42
C PRO A 114 0.70 3.91 26.00
N LEU A 115 0.19 4.03 27.22
CA LEU A 115 0.09 5.31 27.93
C LEU A 115 1.46 5.90 28.29
N SER A 116 2.47 5.04 28.47
CA SER A 116 3.84 5.43 28.72
C SER A 116 4.82 4.36 28.25
N VAL A 117 6.07 4.77 28.03
CA VAL A 117 7.19 3.89 27.74
C VAL A 117 8.11 3.81 28.95
N ARG A 118 8.82 2.69 29.12
CA ARG A 118 9.67 2.44 30.31
C ARG A 118 10.85 3.41 30.47
N SER A 119 11.24 4.08 29.40
CA SER A 119 12.25 5.15 29.42
C SER A 119 11.75 6.42 30.12
N GLY A 120 10.44 6.64 30.23
CA GLY A 120 9.87 7.91 30.68
C GLY A 120 10.07 9.07 29.68
N HIS A 121 10.32 8.75 28.40
CA HIS A 121 10.39 9.73 27.30
C HIS A 121 9.06 9.80 26.53
N CYS A 122 8.90 10.83 25.70
CA CYS A 122 7.65 11.03 24.95
C CYS A 122 7.53 10.08 23.76
N ILE A 123 6.31 9.58 23.53
CA ILE A 123 5.94 8.87 22.29
C ILE A 123 5.70 9.94 21.19
N PRO A 124 6.08 9.70 19.92
CA PRO A 124 6.64 8.46 19.39
C PRO A 124 8.18 8.42 19.36
N ASN A 125 8.85 9.56 19.46
CA ASN A 125 10.28 9.65 19.17
C ASN A 125 11.16 9.01 20.26
N ASN A 126 10.69 8.97 21.51
CA ASN A 126 11.35 8.33 22.64
C ASN A 126 12.77 8.85 22.90
N ASP A 127 12.93 10.18 22.96
CA ASP A 127 14.20 10.88 23.17
C ASP A 127 14.07 12.09 24.13
N GLU A 128 15.20 12.63 24.59
CA GLU A 128 15.27 13.77 25.53
C GLU A 128 14.76 15.09 24.92
N GLN A 129 15.02 15.36 23.64
CA GLN A 129 14.59 16.59 22.99
C GLN A 129 13.06 16.65 22.93
N SER A 130 12.43 15.55 22.53
CA SER A 130 10.97 15.41 22.53
C SER A 130 10.37 15.57 23.93
N LYS A 131 11.10 15.19 24.99
CA LYS A 131 10.67 15.41 26.38
C LYS A 131 10.65 16.88 26.76
N ILE A 132 11.67 17.64 26.37
CA ILE A 132 11.75 19.09 26.57
C ILE A 132 10.64 19.78 25.78
N ASP A 133 10.45 19.40 24.52
CA ASP A 133 9.52 20.08 23.61
C ASP A 133 8.05 19.81 23.93
N LEU A 134 7.71 18.58 24.32
CA LEU A 134 6.33 18.14 24.55
C LEU A 134 5.93 18.14 26.03
N GLY A 135 6.88 18.26 26.95
CA GLY A 135 6.63 18.34 28.38
C GLY A 135 5.96 17.10 28.99
N CYS A 136 6.17 15.92 28.41
CA CYS A 136 5.66 14.68 28.98
C CYS A 136 6.54 14.23 30.18
N ASN A 137 5.90 13.66 31.21
CA ASN A 137 6.55 13.18 32.43
C ASN A 137 6.39 11.67 32.60
#